data_AF-A0A661D582-F1
#
_entry.id   AF-A0A661D582-F1
#
_cell.length_a   1.000
_cell.length_b   1.000
_cell.length_c   1.000
_cell.angle_alpha   90.00
_cell.angle_beta   90.00
_cell.angle_gamma   90.00
#
_symmetry.space_group_name_H-M   'P 1'
#
loop_
_entity.id
_entity.type
_entity.pdbx_description
1 polymer ?
#
loop_
_entity_poly.entity_id
_entity_poly.type
_entity_poly.pdbx_seq_one_letter_code
_entity_poly.pdbx_strand_id
1 'polypeptide(L)'
;MNPDNSTSSPASLALKLDVKQLDDFCNKIISRSRNTANVHEALNVLEAFVSTFSSDSQGSENYQLVQECLKSHSAQTREKLMHEKTLQLQDGLLQQNITLLADVYASLSRNGFYQILTDACELMDSEKIPSIAQWNIRWSEQAKHKAEQASGYPDALDFKKAEINIEEYQAMSDICYFFRNTYQGKYE
;
A
#
# COMPACT_ATOMS: atom_id res chain seq x y z
N MET A 1 -52.65 -32.66 -21.81
CA MET A 1 -52.28 -31.36 -22.40
C MET A 1 -51.19 -30.77 -21.52
N ASN A 2 -49.96 -30.70 -22.03
CA ASN A 2 -48.82 -30.04 -21.38
C ASN A 2 -48.92 -28.54 -21.62
N PRO A 3 -48.61 -27.69 -20.63
CA PRO A 3 -48.21 -26.32 -20.89
C PRO A 3 -46.69 -26.28 -21.14
N ASP A 4 -46.33 -25.60 -22.22
CA ASP A 4 -44.97 -25.27 -22.65
C ASP A 4 -44.16 -24.64 -21.51
N ASN A 5 -43.03 -25.27 -21.18
CA ASN A 5 -42.01 -24.70 -20.32
C ASN A 5 -40.91 -24.14 -21.23
N SER A 6 -41.13 -22.94 -21.76
CA SER A 6 -40.17 -22.21 -22.58
C SER A 6 -39.02 -21.72 -21.68
N THR A 7 -38.02 -22.56 -21.46
CA THR A 7 -36.76 -22.15 -20.82
C THR A 7 -36.02 -21.20 -21.77
N SER A 8 -36.16 -19.89 -21.57
CA SER A 8 -35.28 -18.90 -22.19
C SER A 8 -33.85 -19.17 -21.73
N SER A 9 -32.97 -19.61 -22.62
CA SER A 9 -31.55 -19.71 -22.32
C SER A 9 -31.04 -18.35 -21.84
N PRO A 10 -30.23 -18.30 -20.76
CA PRO A 10 -29.69 -17.05 -20.26
C PRO A 10 -28.88 -16.36 -21.37
N ALA A 11 -29.08 -15.05 -21.53
CA ALA A 11 -28.32 -14.26 -22.50
C ALA A 11 -26.82 -14.36 -22.15
N SER A 12 -26.02 -14.90 -23.06
CA SER A 12 -24.58 -15.01 -22.91
C SER A 12 -23.86 -13.98 -23.78
N LEU A 13 -22.83 -13.36 -23.20
CA LEU A 13 -21.92 -12.45 -23.90
C LEU A 13 -20.54 -13.11 -23.95
N ALA A 14 -19.97 -13.27 -25.15
CA ALA A 14 -18.62 -13.78 -25.33
C ALA A 14 -17.63 -12.61 -25.48
N LEU A 15 -16.75 -12.44 -24.50
CA LEU A 15 -15.63 -11.51 -24.58
C LEU A 15 -14.40 -12.25 -25.12
N LYS A 16 -13.76 -11.67 -26.13
CA LYS A 16 -12.48 -12.16 -26.65
C LYS A 16 -11.38 -11.22 -26.19
N LEU A 17 -10.39 -11.78 -25.51
CA LEU A 17 -9.21 -11.04 -25.07
C LEU A 17 -8.04 -11.39 -25.98
N ASP A 18 -7.51 -10.39 -26.66
CA ASP A 18 -6.26 -10.50 -27.40
C ASP A 18 -5.12 -9.90 -26.57
N VAL A 19 -3.98 -10.57 -26.50
CA VAL A 19 -2.86 -10.17 -25.64
C VAL A 19 -2.31 -8.80 -26.04
N LYS A 20 -2.25 -8.49 -27.34
CA LYS A 20 -1.75 -7.20 -27.82
C LYS A 20 -2.74 -6.08 -27.49
N GLN A 21 -4.03 -6.31 -27.67
CA GLN A 21 -5.07 -5.34 -27.29
C GLN A 21 -5.09 -5.09 -25.78
N LEU A 22 -4.86 -6.14 -24.97
CA LEU A 22 -4.73 -6.03 -23.53
C LEU A 22 -3.51 -5.20 -23.12
N ASP A 23 -2.35 -5.46 -23.72
CA ASP A 23 -1.13 -4.70 -23.48
C ASP A 23 -1.32 -3.22 -23.81
N ASP A 24 -1.88 -2.91 -24.99
CA ASP A 24 -2.23 -1.54 -25.40
C ASP A 24 -3.20 -0.87 -24.41
N PHE A 25 -4.16 -1.62 -23.87
CA PHE A 25 -5.13 -1.13 -22.90
C PHE A 25 -4.47 -0.81 -21.55
N CYS A 26 -3.65 -1.72 -21.02
CA CYS A 26 -2.88 -1.51 -19.80
C CYS A 26 -1.98 -0.26 -19.91
N ASN A 27 -1.22 -0.16 -21.01
CA ASN A 27 -0.38 0.99 -21.30
C ASN A 27 -1.17 2.31 -21.37
N LYS A 28 -2.38 2.29 -21.93
CA LYS A 28 -3.28 3.46 -21.96
C LYS A 28 -3.78 3.87 -20.58
N ILE A 29 -4.12 2.92 -19.72
CA ILE A 29 -4.55 3.24 -18.35
C ILE A 29 -3.37 3.82 -17.56
N ILE A 30 -2.20 3.18 -17.62
CA ILE A 30 -0.98 3.59 -16.92
C ILE A 30 -0.58 5.02 -17.33
N SER A 31 -0.60 5.33 -18.63
CA SER A 31 -0.19 6.64 -19.14
C SER A 31 -1.19 7.77 -18.88
N ARG A 32 -2.49 7.48 -18.72
CA ARG A 32 -3.53 8.50 -18.53
C ARG A 32 -3.83 8.80 -17.07
N SER A 33 -3.59 7.87 -16.16
CA SER A 33 -3.90 8.07 -14.75
C SER A 33 -2.85 8.94 -14.08
N ARG A 34 -3.32 9.87 -13.24
CA ARG A 34 -2.45 10.65 -12.33
C ARG A 34 -2.24 9.95 -10.98
N ASN A 35 -3.02 8.91 -10.70
CA ASN A 35 -2.98 8.18 -9.44
C ASN A 35 -2.56 6.73 -9.71
N THR A 36 -1.31 6.42 -9.37
CA THR A 36 -0.71 5.10 -9.57
C THR A 36 -1.39 4.02 -8.71
N ALA A 37 -1.90 4.36 -7.52
CA ALA A 37 -2.63 3.42 -6.66
C ALA A 37 -3.93 2.96 -7.33
N ASN A 38 -4.70 3.88 -7.91
CA ASN A 38 -5.93 3.54 -8.63
C ASN A 38 -5.66 2.68 -9.87
N VAL A 39 -4.53 2.89 -10.56
CA VAL A 39 -4.13 2.03 -11.69
C VAL A 39 -3.83 0.63 -11.20
N HIS A 40 -3.04 0.51 -10.14
CA HIS A 40 -2.65 -0.79 -9.58
C HIS A 40 -3.89 -1.58 -9.12
N GLU A 41 -4.84 -0.93 -8.44
CA GLU A 41 -6.10 -1.54 -8.04
C GLU A 41 -6.93 -1.99 -9.26
N ALA A 42 -7.05 -1.15 -10.29
CA ALA A 42 -7.77 -1.50 -11.52
C ALA A 42 -7.16 -2.72 -12.24
N LEU A 43 -5.82 -2.82 -12.26
CA LEU A 43 -5.13 -3.98 -12.83
C LEU A 43 -5.36 -5.25 -12.00
N ASN A 44 -5.36 -5.16 -10.67
CA ASN A 44 -5.67 -6.31 -9.80
C ASN A 44 -7.13 -6.78 -9.98
N VAL A 45 -8.07 -5.84 -10.13
CA VAL A 45 -9.47 -6.16 -10.45
C VAL A 45 -9.57 -6.85 -11.82
N LEU A 46 -8.82 -6.39 -12.81
CA LEU A 46 -8.80 -7.01 -14.14
C LEU A 46 -8.19 -8.42 -14.10
N GLU A 47 -7.12 -8.64 -13.34
CA GLU A 47 -6.53 -9.97 -13.12
C GLU A 47 -7.52 -10.92 -12.43
N ALA A 48 -8.20 -10.46 -11.38
CA ALA A 48 -9.23 -11.24 -10.70
C ALA A 48 -10.41 -11.57 -11.63
N PHE A 49 -10.86 -10.60 -12.43
CA PHE A 49 -11.92 -10.79 -13.42
C PHE A 49 -11.53 -11.87 -14.45
N VAL A 50 -10.38 -11.73 -15.09
CA VAL A 50 -9.91 -12.70 -16.09
C VAL A 50 -9.77 -14.09 -15.47
N SER A 51 -9.18 -14.19 -14.27
CA SER A 51 -8.98 -15.47 -13.60
C SER A 51 -10.31 -16.16 -13.24
N THR A 52 -11.32 -15.39 -12.86
CA THR A 52 -12.66 -15.90 -12.49
C THR A 52 -13.44 -16.39 -13.70
N PHE A 53 -13.41 -15.66 -14.82
CA PHE A 53 -14.23 -15.95 -16.00
C PHE A 53 -13.52 -16.80 -17.06
N SER A 54 -12.28 -17.22 -16.82
CA SER A 54 -11.49 -18.06 -17.74
C SER A 54 -11.24 -19.48 -17.19
N SER A 55 -12.09 -19.96 -16.28
CA SER A 55 -11.90 -21.25 -15.58
C SER A 55 -11.63 -22.44 -16.52
N ASP A 56 -12.32 -22.50 -17.66
CA ASP A 56 -12.19 -23.60 -18.62
C ASP A 56 -10.92 -23.52 -19.49
N SER A 57 -10.21 -22.38 -19.46
CA SER A 57 -9.03 -22.09 -20.28
C SER A 57 -7.75 -21.86 -19.47
N GLN A 58 -7.78 -22.04 -18.14
CA GLN A 58 -6.64 -21.77 -17.25
C GLN A 58 -5.35 -22.56 -17.57
N GLY A 59 -5.47 -23.71 -18.25
CA GLY A 59 -4.33 -24.51 -18.71
C GLY A 59 -3.81 -24.14 -20.10
N SER A 60 -4.45 -23.22 -20.81
CA SER A 60 -4.07 -22.86 -22.18
C SER A 60 -2.90 -21.88 -22.23
N GLU A 61 -2.09 -21.98 -23.28
CA GLU A 61 -1.00 -21.03 -23.57
C GLU A 61 -1.51 -19.59 -23.67
N ASN A 62 -2.66 -19.38 -24.31
CA ASN A 62 -3.27 -18.06 -24.42
C ASN A 62 -3.63 -17.45 -23.07
N TYR A 63 -4.15 -18.26 -22.13
CA TYR A 63 -4.42 -17.80 -20.78
C TYR A 63 -3.13 -17.43 -20.04
N GLN A 64 -2.07 -18.22 -20.18
CA GLN A 64 -0.77 -17.94 -19.57
C GLN A 64 -0.20 -16.61 -20.09
N LEU A 65 -0.24 -16.37 -21.41
CA LEU A 65 0.22 -15.11 -22.01
C LEU A 65 -0.57 -13.89 -21.49
N VAL A 66 -1.89 -14.02 -21.34
CA VAL A 66 -2.73 -12.96 -20.74
C VAL A 66 -2.35 -12.70 -19.29
N GLN A 67 -2.16 -13.75 -18.49
CA GLN A 67 -1.77 -13.65 -17.09
C GLN A 67 -0.38 -13.03 -16.92
N GLU A 68 0.59 -13.43 -17.74
CA GLU A 68 1.93 -12.85 -17.75
C GLU A 68 1.90 -11.36 -18.11
N CYS A 69 1.11 -10.97 -19.10
CA CYS A 69 0.90 -9.57 -19.46
C CYS A 69 0.35 -8.76 -18.28
N LEU A 70 -0.73 -9.22 -17.63
CA LEU A 70 -1.32 -8.54 -16.47
C LEU A 70 -0.36 -8.44 -15.29
N LYS A 71 0.36 -9.53 -14.98
CA LYS A 71 1.35 -9.57 -13.89
C LYS A 71 2.51 -8.62 -14.15
N SER A 72 2.98 -8.53 -15.40
CA SER A 72 4.03 -7.58 -15.78
C SER A 72 3.60 -6.14 -15.52
N HIS A 73 2.41 -5.74 -15.98
CA HIS A 73 1.85 -4.39 -15.74
C HIS A 73 1.56 -4.12 -14.25
N SER A 74 1.05 -5.12 -13.52
CA SER A 74 0.80 -5.00 -12.08
C SER A 74 2.11 -4.83 -11.31
N ALA A 75 3.17 -5.56 -11.68
CA ALA A 75 4.50 -5.41 -11.08
C ALA A 75 5.10 -4.01 -11.35
N GLN A 76 5.04 -3.51 -12.58
CA GLN A 76 5.54 -2.17 -12.93
C GLN A 76 4.80 -1.06 -12.15
N THR A 77 3.48 -1.16 -12.06
CA THR A 77 2.67 -0.17 -11.33
C THR A 77 2.89 -0.24 -9.82
N ARG A 78 3.11 -1.45 -9.28
CA ARG A 78 3.50 -1.64 -7.88
C ARG A 78 4.85 -1.01 -7.60
N GLU A 79 5.87 -1.25 -8.42
CA GLU A 79 7.20 -0.66 -8.27
C GLU A 79 7.11 0.87 -8.26
N LYS A 80 6.38 1.44 -9.22
CA LYS A 80 6.14 2.89 -9.28
C LYS A 80 5.43 3.41 -8.03
N LEU A 81 4.39 2.71 -7.55
CA LEU A 81 3.66 3.08 -6.33
C LEU A 81 4.58 3.05 -5.10
N MET A 82 5.39 2.01 -4.97
CA MET A 82 6.35 1.88 -3.86
C MET A 82 7.35 3.04 -3.91
N HIS A 83 7.90 3.36 -5.08
CA HIS A 83 8.80 4.51 -5.24
C HIS A 83 8.14 5.84 -4.88
N GLU A 84 6.92 6.10 -5.35
CA GLU A 84 6.15 7.31 -4.98
C GLU A 84 5.93 7.39 -3.46
N LYS A 85 5.64 6.26 -2.81
CA LYS A 85 5.47 6.20 -1.36
C LYS A 85 6.78 6.36 -0.59
N THR A 86 7.90 5.85 -1.10
CA THR A 86 9.24 6.09 -0.54
C THR A 86 9.56 7.59 -0.54
N LEU A 87 9.31 8.30 -1.64
CA LEU A 87 9.54 9.74 -1.72
C LEU A 87 8.62 10.54 -0.79
N GLN A 88 7.33 10.16 -0.70
CA GLN A 88 6.39 10.77 0.25
C GLN A 88 6.83 10.54 1.71
N LEU A 89 7.30 9.33 2.03
CA LEU A 89 7.80 8.98 3.35
C LEU A 89 9.05 9.80 3.71
N GLN A 90 10.00 9.90 2.77
CA GLN A 90 11.19 10.72 2.93
C GLN A 90 10.82 12.18 3.23
N ASP A 91 9.91 12.75 2.45
CA ASP A 91 9.45 14.13 2.65
C ASP A 91 8.77 14.30 4.02
N GLY A 92 7.90 13.36 4.41
CA GLY A 92 7.26 13.35 5.73
C GLY A 92 8.26 13.26 6.88
N LEU A 93 9.32 12.47 6.74
CA LEU A 93 10.39 12.35 7.74
C LEU A 93 11.20 13.65 7.85
N LEU A 94 11.58 14.24 6.71
CA LEU A 94 12.36 15.49 6.66
C LEU A 94 11.57 16.68 7.20
N GLN A 95 10.27 16.74 6.89
CA GLN A 95 9.37 17.80 7.36
C GLN A 95 8.80 17.56 8.75
N GLN A 96 9.06 16.38 9.34
CA GLN A 96 8.46 15.98 10.62
C GLN A 96 6.92 16.01 10.58
N ASN A 97 6.33 15.65 9.43
CA ASN A 97 4.91 15.73 9.15
C ASN A 97 4.22 14.41 9.52
N ILE A 98 3.70 14.33 10.75
CA ILE A 98 3.09 13.12 11.32
C ILE A 98 1.91 12.62 10.49
N THR A 99 1.04 13.53 10.02
CA THR A 99 -0.14 13.15 9.23
C THR A 99 0.27 12.50 7.91
N LEU A 100 1.27 13.06 7.21
CA LEU A 100 1.79 12.45 5.99
C LEU A 100 2.42 11.07 6.24
N LEU A 101 3.15 10.92 7.36
CA LEU A 101 3.72 9.63 7.76
C LEU A 101 2.63 8.59 8.02
N ALA A 102 1.55 8.98 8.69
CA ALA A 102 0.40 8.13 8.97
C ALA A 102 -0.36 7.74 7.69
N ASP A 103 -0.55 8.68 6.76
CA ASP A 103 -1.20 8.42 5.47
C ASP A 103 -0.41 7.41 4.62
N VAL A 104 0.93 7.53 4.61
CA VAL A 104 1.79 6.54 3.94
C VAL A 104 1.68 5.19 4.64
N TYR A 105 1.77 5.16 5.97
CA TYR A 105 1.65 3.94 6.78
C TYR A 105 0.33 3.20 6.52
N ALA A 106 -0.79 3.90 6.56
CA ALA A 106 -2.12 3.33 6.35
C ALA A 106 -2.33 2.75 4.94
N SER A 107 -1.58 3.24 3.95
CA SER A 107 -1.70 2.79 2.56
C SER A 107 -0.95 1.49 2.22
N LEU A 108 -0.18 0.94 3.17
CA LEU A 108 0.69 -0.20 2.94
C LEU A 108 0.52 -1.29 4.01
N SER A 109 0.94 -2.51 3.66
CA SER A 109 1.16 -3.53 4.69
C SER A 109 2.39 -3.16 5.52
N ARG A 110 2.47 -3.69 6.75
CA ARG A 110 3.62 -3.43 7.64
C ARG A 110 4.97 -3.78 6.99
N ASN A 111 5.03 -4.88 6.23
CA ASN A 111 6.24 -5.26 5.49
C ASN A 111 6.55 -4.28 4.37
N GLY A 112 5.53 -3.84 3.62
CA GLY A 112 5.70 -2.81 2.60
C GLY A 112 6.19 -1.49 3.18
N PHE A 113 5.67 -1.11 4.34
CA PHE A 113 6.09 0.09 5.07
C PHE A 113 7.56 0.01 5.50
N TYR A 114 8.00 -1.08 6.12
CA TYR A 114 9.42 -1.23 6.50
C TYR A 114 10.37 -1.24 5.30
N GLN A 115 9.95 -1.81 4.17
CA GLN A 115 10.73 -1.75 2.93
C GLN A 115 10.94 -0.30 2.49
N ILE A 116 9.86 0.47 2.31
CA ILE A 116 9.99 1.85 1.86
C ILE A 116 10.67 2.76 2.90
N LEU A 117 10.59 2.42 4.19
CA LEU A 117 11.29 3.14 5.26
C LEU A 117 12.80 2.90 5.19
N THR A 118 13.22 1.69 4.83
CA THR A 118 14.62 1.37 4.54
C THR A 118 15.09 2.17 3.33
N ASP A 119 14.37 2.07 2.21
CA ASP A 119 14.70 2.78 0.97
C ASP A 119 14.75 4.31 1.18
N ALA A 120 13.79 4.87 1.94
CA ALA A 120 13.76 6.30 2.25
C ALA A 120 14.99 6.73 3.06
N CYS A 121 15.44 5.91 4.00
CA CYS A 121 16.67 6.19 4.76
C CYS A 121 17.93 6.11 3.90
N GLU A 122 17.98 5.20 2.92
CA GLU A 122 19.09 5.13 1.96
C GLU A 122 19.17 6.35 1.03
N LEU A 123 18.01 6.98 0.74
CA LEU A 123 17.94 8.22 -0.05
C LEU A 123 18.21 9.49 0.77
N MET A 124 18.19 9.42 2.10
CA MET A 124 18.44 10.55 2.98
C MET A 124 19.92 10.73 3.28
N ASP A 125 20.28 11.97 3.60
CA ASP A 125 21.58 12.26 4.18
C ASP A 125 21.72 11.57 5.55
N SER A 126 22.79 10.78 5.70
CA SER A 126 23.08 10.03 6.91
C SER A 126 23.20 10.92 8.16
N GLU A 127 23.57 12.19 8.00
CA GLU A 127 23.66 13.15 9.10
C GLU A 127 22.28 13.56 9.65
N LYS A 128 21.22 13.47 8.84
CA LYS A 128 19.85 13.83 9.26
C LYS A 128 19.17 12.71 10.04
N ILE A 129 19.53 11.45 9.78
CA ILE A 129 18.87 10.27 10.35
C ILE A 129 18.83 10.31 11.90
N PRO A 130 19.93 10.61 12.63
CA PRO A 130 19.89 10.68 14.09
C PRO A 130 18.89 11.71 14.62
N SER A 131 18.80 12.89 13.98
CA SER A 131 17.88 13.95 14.40
C SER A 131 16.41 13.57 14.20
N ILE A 132 16.10 12.89 13.08
CA ILE A 132 14.75 12.39 12.76
C ILE A 132 14.37 11.28 13.74
N ALA A 133 15.28 10.34 13.99
CA ALA A 133 15.07 9.24 14.94
C ALA A 133 14.80 9.79 16.35
N GLN A 134 15.58 10.77 16.81
CA GLN A 134 15.38 11.39 18.12
C GLN A 134 14.05 12.14 18.18
N TRP A 135 13.67 12.88 17.14
CA TRP A 135 12.38 13.54 17.06
C TRP A 135 11.23 12.53 17.17
N ASN A 136 11.30 11.43 16.41
CA ASN A 136 10.26 10.41 16.36
C ASN A 136 10.08 9.72 17.73
N ILE A 137 11.20 9.40 18.41
CA ILE A 137 11.20 8.85 19.78
C ILE A 137 10.54 9.81 20.76
N ARG A 138 10.96 11.09 20.76
CA ARG A 138 10.38 12.10 21.66
C ARG A 138 8.90 12.29 21.42
N TRP A 139 8.46 12.35 20.16
CA TRP A 139 7.05 12.47 19.85
C TRP A 139 6.25 11.28 20.37
N SER A 140 6.73 10.06 20.13
CA SER A 140 6.05 8.82 20.55
C SER A 140 5.95 8.71 22.08
N GLU A 141 7.01 9.07 22.79
CA GLU A 141 7.03 9.10 24.26
C GLU A 141 6.08 10.16 24.82
N GLN A 142 6.05 11.35 24.24
CA GLN A 142 5.10 12.41 24.64
C GLN A 142 3.66 12.03 24.37
N ALA A 143 3.38 11.44 23.20
CA ALA A 143 2.05 10.97 22.82
C ALA A 143 1.57 9.89 23.80
N LYS A 144 2.42 8.91 24.10
CA LYS A 144 2.14 7.88 25.10
C LYS A 144 1.85 8.49 26.46
N HIS A 145 2.71 9.40 26.94
CA HIS A 145 2.53 10.01 28.26
C HIS A 145 1.23 10.82 28.38
N LYS A 146 0.87 11.58 27.33
CA LYS A 146 -0.42 12.30 27.27
C LYS A 146 -1.60 11.32 27.35
N ALA A 147 -1.54 10.21 26.62
CA ALA A 147 -2.58 9.18 26.65
C ALA A 147 -2.68 8.46 28.01
N GLU A 148 -1.55 8.20 28.68
CA GLU A 148 -1.52 7.67 30.07
C GLU A 148 -2.18 8.64 31.05
N GLN A 149 -1.84 9.93 30.98
CA GLN A 149 -2.43 10.96 31.84
C GLN A 149 -3.94 11.14 31.59
N ALA A 150 -4.36 11.07 30.33
CA ALA A 150 -5.76 11.23 29.95
C ALA A 150 -6.64 10.10 30.47
N SER A 151 -6.15 8.86 30.46
CA SER A 151 -6.90 7.66 30.86
C SER A 151 -7.47 7.73 32.29
N GLY A 152 -6.70 8.26 33.24
CA GLY A 152 -7.11 8.28 34.66
C GLY A 152 -7.10 6.90 35.34
N TYR A 153 -6.74 5.83 34.61
CA TYR A 153 -6.50 4.50 35.15
C TYR A 153 -5.02 4.12 35.00
N PRO A 154 -4.42 3.45 36.01
CA PRO A 154 -3.12 2.83 35.85
C PRO A 154 -3.13 1.87 34.65
N ASP A 155 -2.08 1.91 33.83
CA ASP A 155 -1.84 0.98 32.72
C ASP A 155 -2.83 1.03 31.53
N ALA A 156 -3.65 2.08 31.43
CA ALA A 156 -4.49 2.31 30.25
C ALA A 156 -4.09 3.59 29.50
N LEU A 157 -4.19 3.54 28.18
CA LEU A 157 -3.95 4.68 27.28
C LEU A 157 -5.30 5.16 26.73
N ASP A 158 -5.56 6.46 26.84
CA ASP A 158 -6.72 7.09 26.19
C ASP A 158 -6.26 8.13 25.16
N PHE A 159 -5.95 7.64 23.95
CA PHE A 159 -5.52 8.49 22.82
C PHE A 159 -6.61 9.48 22.40
N LYS A 160 -7.88 9.06 22.47
CA LYS A 160 -9.01 9.92 22.09
C LYS A 160 -9.11 11.12 23.02
N LYS A 161 -9.04 10.91 24.34
CA LYS A 161 -9.08 11.98 25.34
C LYS A 161 -7.80 12.82 25.36
N ALA A 162 -6.68 12.24 24.94
CA ALA A 162 -5.43 12.96 24.74
C ALA A 162 -5.33 13.72 23.40
N GLU A 163 -6.39 13.69 22.57
CA GLU A 163 -6.44 14.32 21.24
C GLU A 163 -5.31 13.84 20.31
N ILE A 164 -4.95 12.57 20.43
CA ILE A 164 -3.96 11.90 19.59
C ILE A 164 -4.69 10.95 18.65
N ASN A 165 -4.43 11.08 17.36
CA ASN A 165 -4.90 10.12 16.39
C ASN A 165 -4.14 8.78 16.58
N ILE A 166 -4.88 7.66 16.65
CA ILE A 166 -4.29 6.35 16.94
C ILE A 166 -3.46 5.82 15.77
N GLU A 167 -3.86 6.12 14.54
CA GLU A 167 -3.13 5.76 13.34
C GLU A 167 -1.79 6.50 13.26
N GLU A 168 -1.74 7.78 13.63
CA GLU A 168 -0.51 8.56 13.79
C GLU A 168 0.41 7.93 14.84
N TYR A 169 -0.15 7.55 16.01
CA TYR A 169 0.64 6.90 17.05
C TYR A 169 1.21 5.54 16.60
N GLN A 170 0.44 4.75 15.87
CA GLN A 170 0.88 3.45 15.34
C GLN A 170 2.01 3.62 14.31
N ALA A 171 1.84 4.55 13.37
CA ALA A 171 2.85 4.84 12.36
C ALA A 171 4.17 5.27 13.00
N MET A 172 4.11 6.21 13.95
CA MET A 172 5.28 6.71 14.66
C MET A 172 5.92 5.63 15.54
N SER A 173 5.13 4.77 16.17
CA SER A 173 5.64 3.64 16.97
C SER A 173 6.43 2.65 16.11
N ASP A 174 5.96 2.34 14.90
CA ASP A 174 6.67 1.45 13.97
C ASP A 174 7.94 2.11 13.41
N ILE A 175 7.93 3.43 13.15
CA ILE A 175 9.14 4.17 12.79
C ILE A 175 10.16 4.18 13.93
N CYS A 176 9.72 4.39 15.18
CA CYS A 176 10.56 4.26 16.37
C CYS A 176 11.19 2.88 16.46
N TYR A 177 10.39 1.83 16.28
CA TYR A 177 10.88 0.45 16.30
C TYR A 177 11.93 0.24 15.21
N PHE A 178 11.71 0.73 13.99
CA PHE A 178 12.69 0.67 12.92
C PHE A 178 14.02 1.34 13.32
N PHE A 179 14.00 2.59 13.79
CA PHE A 179 15.24 3.29 14.12
C PHE A 179 16.00 2.64 15.29
N ARG A 180 15.29 2.12 16.28
CA ARG A 180 15.90 1.39 17.41
C ARG A 180 16.63 0.13 16.95
N ASN A 181 16.01 -0.67 16.08
CA ASN A 181 16.61 -1.93 15.64
C ASN A 181 17.67 -1.77 14.54
N THR A 182 17.57 -0.74 13.71
CA THR A 182 18.45 -0.57 12.54
C THR A 182 19.61 0.39 12.82
N TYR A 183 19.46 1.38 13.71
CA TYR A 183 20.42 2.48 13.85
C TYR A 183 20.99 2.72 15.26
N GLN A 184 20.46 2.11 16.34
CA GLN A 184 21.09 2.26 17.66
C GLN A 184 22.50 1.62 17.76
N GLY A 185 22.83 0.64 16.93
CA GLY A 185 24.16 0.01 16.94
C GLY A 185 25.27 0.76 16.17
N LYS A 186 24.99 1.93 15.58
CA LYS A 186 25.94 2.66 14.70
C LYS A 186 26.47 3.98 15.26
N TYR A 187 25.95 4.46 16.39
CA TYR A 187 26.27 5.79 16.92
C TYR A 187 26.52 5.80 18.45
N GLU A 188 26.82 4.64 19.04
CA GLU A 188 27.40 4.53 20.39
C GLU A 188 28.92 4.68 20.37
#